data_AF-A0A2P7TKR3-F1
#
_entry.id   AF-A0A2P7TKR3-F1
#
_cell.length_a   1.000
_cell.length_b   1.000
_cell.length_c   1.000
_cell.angle_alpha   90.00
_cell.angle_beta   90.00
_cell.angle_gamma   90.00
#
_symmetry.space_group_name_H-M   'P 1'
#
loop_
_entity.id
_entity.type
_entity.pdbx_description
1 polymer ?
#
loop_
_entity_poly.entity_id
_entity_poly.type
_entity_poly.pdbx_seq_one_letter_code
_entity_poly.pdbx_strand_id
1 'polypeptide(L)'
;MTQSYKTLMLGAYSDVIIICLMGIFGGFVYSLQTGTVTLPHRDNKNSLNLGFLANCIFGMAGAIVIFLIVPGDFDFSNPKGSDFIKSVATALIGGWGGLALVEKVFSSQFSELEKKLKEKEVQEITDVKVLETANQYLNSSTSVQMPERDLQELIKTASPAVKATILNEAQRLRSENWNSNKTKMERTIPVFEAISEAPPTEDKNHQVFGQLGFALKDKTIPDYRAAKENLDKAIELRNSANTGGFAWYEFNRAICNIHLDNNFKRQTAAESNLRELITTDLRIAFADNLLLERLEKNASLSGGDSDILAIKQWLDVNNISGESVGIGWLDAAKAA
;
A
#
# COMPACT_ATOMS: atom_id res chain seq x y z
N MET A 1 -6.93 -14.47 69.92
CA MET A 1 -6.79 -14.00 68.52
C MET A 1 -7.00 -15.11 67.47
N THR A 2 -6.77 -16.38 67.77
CA THR A 2 -6.88 -17.50 66.80
C THR A 2 -8.30 -17.93 66.41
N GLN A 3 -9.30 -17.68 67.26
CA GLN A 3 -10.69 -18.09 66.98
C GLN A 3 -11.41 -17.14 66.02
N SER A 4 -11.10 -15.83 66.07
CA SER A 4 -11.69 -14.82 65.20
C SER A 4 -11.23 -14.94 63.73
N TYR A 5 -9.98 -15.35 63.50
CA TYR A 5 -9.45 -15.56 62.14
C TYR A 5 -10.03 -16.80 61.46
N LYS A 6 -10.29 -17.89 62.20
CA LYS A 6 -10.92 -19.10 61.64
C LYS A 6 -12.36 -18.83 61.17
N THR A 7 -13.13 -18.06 61.93
CA THR A 7 -14.52 -17.71 61.57
C THR A 7 -14.57 -16.75 60.39
N LEU A 8 -13.65 -15.79 60.31
CA LEU A 8 -13.55 -14.84 59.19
C LEU A 8 -13.15 -15.53 57.88
N MET A 9 -12.18 -16.45 57.95
CA MET A 9 -11.75 -17.24 56.78
C MET A 9 -12.87 -18.18 56.31
N LEU A 10 -13.58 -18.86 57.22
CA LEU A 10 -14.71 -19.73 56.85
C LEU A 10 -15.84 -18.98 56.11
N GLY A 11 -16.14 -17.74 56.52
CA GLY A 11 -17.16 -16.90 55.88
C GLY A 11 -16.75 -16.45 54.47
N ALA A 12 -15.50 -16.03 54.28
CA ALA A 12 -15.01 -15.66 52.95
C ALA A 12 -15.04 -16.83 51.95
N TYR A 13 -14.77 -18.06 52.42
CA TYR A 13 -14.88 -19.25 51.58
C TYR A 13 -16.34 -19.62 51.26
N SER A 14 -17.30 -19.40 52.18
CA SER A 14 -18.71 -19.68 51.89
C SER A 14 -19.26 -18.81 50.77
N ASP A 15 -18.86 -17.54 50.74
CA ASP A 15 -19.39 -16.55 49.80
C ASP A 15 -18.92 -16.85 48.37
N VAL A 16 -17.62 -17.15 48.22
CA VAL A 16 -17.02 -17.55 46.93
C VAL A 16 -17.65 -18.86 46.42
N ILE A 17 -17.93 -19.83 47.30
CA ILE A 17 -18.59 -21.08 46.92
C ILE A 17 -20.01 -20.80 46.41
N ILE A 18 -20.77 -19.94 47.07
CA ILE A 18 -22.14 -19.57 46.64
C ILE A 18 -22.11 -18.87 45.28
N ILE A 19 -21.19 -17.92 45.08
CA ILE A 19 -21.00 -17.23 43.79
C ILE A 19 -20.69 -18.23 42.68
N CYS A 20 -19.75 -19.16 42.91
CA CYS A 20 -19.41 -20.19 41.93
C CYS A 20 -20.59 -21.11 41.63
N LEU A 21 -21.35 -21.55 42.64
CA LEU A 21 -22.54 -22.38 42.43
C LEU A 21 -23.62 -21.65 41.61
N MET A 22 -23.84 -20.38 41.88
CA MET A 22 -24.79 -19.56 41.11
C MET A 22 -24.27 -19.27 39.70
N GLY A 23 -22.97 -19.15 39.51
CA GLY A 23 -22.34 -19.08 38.19
C GLY A 23 -22.49 -20.36 37.39
N ILE A 24 -22.24 -21.53 37.98
CA ILE A 24 -22.50 -22.84 37.38
C ILE A 24 -23.96 -22.94 36.95
N PHE A 25 -24.87 -22.55 37.84
CA PHE A 25 -26.30 -22.59 37.56
C PHE A 25 -26.69 -21.63 36.43
N GLY A 26 -26.14 -20.41 36.41
CA GLY A 26 -26.32 -19.45 35.32
C GLY A 26 -25.84 -19.99 33.97
N GLY A 27 -24.66 -20.62 33.94
CA GLY A 27 -24.12 -21.29 32.76
C GLY A 27 -24.95 -22.50 32.31
N PHE A 28 -25.53 -23.25 33.25
CA PHE A 28 -26.44 -24.36 32.96
C PHE A 28 -27.79 -23.88 32.40
N VAL A 29 -28.37 -22.82 32.96
CA VAL A 29 -29.59 -22.18 32.45
C VAL A 29 -29.38 -21.67 31.02
N TYR A 30 -28.19 -21.13 30.73
CA TYR A 30 -27.82 -20.74 29.37
C TYR A 30 -27.87 -21.94 28.39
N SER A 31 -27.29 -23.08 28.77
CA SER A 31 -27.34 -24.32 27.97
C SER A 31 -28.77 -24.84 27.75
N LEU A 32 -29.69 -24.62 28.68
CA LEU A 32 -31.10 -24.98 28.51
C LEU A 32 -31.81 -24.04 27.53
N GLN A 33 -31.47 -22.75 27.57
CA GLN A 33 -32.08 -21.73 26.71
C GLN A 33 -31.70 -21.88 25.23
N THR A 34 -30.47 -22.31 24.93
CA THR A 34 -30.00 -22.51 23.55
C THR A 34 -30.64 -23.73 22.86
N GLY A 35 -31.44 -24.53 23.57
CA GLY A 35 -32.29 -25.57 23.00
C GLY A 35 -31.60 -26.90 22.69
N THR A 36 -30.28 -27.01 22.87
CA THR A 36 -29.53 -28.26 22.72
C THR A 36 -28.48 -28.42 23.82
N VAL A 37 -28.76 -29.28 24.81
CA VAL A 37 -27.76 -29.65 25.82
C VAL A 37 -26.81 -30.67 25.21
N THR A 38 -25.62 -30.22 24.79
CA THR A 38 -24.56 -31.10 24.30
C THR A 38 -23.85 -31.77 25.46
N LEU A 39 -23.85 -33.12 25.47
CA LEU A 39 -23.09 -33.89 26.45
C LEU A 39 -21.60 -33.91 26.06
N PRO A 40 -20.67 -34.03 27.02
CA PRO A 40 -19.26 -34.12 26.71
C PRO A 40 -18.98 -35.32 25.81
N HIS A 41 -18.41 -35.07 24.64
CA HIS A 41 -17.99 -36.11 23.72
C HIS A 41 -16.65 -35.76 23.10
N ARG A 42 -15.94 -36.79 22.65
CA ARG A 42 -14.66 -36.63 21.96
C ARG A 42 -14.91 -36.62 20.46
N ASP A 43 -14.63 -35.50 19.81
CA ASP A 43 -14.82 -35.35 18.36
C ASP A 43 -13.67 -35.96 17.55
N ASN A 44 -12.45 -35.91 18.06
CA ASN A 44 -11.28 -36.45 17.36
C ASN A 44 -10.18 -36.91 18.34
N LYS A 45 -9.12 -37.56 17.84
CA LYS A 45 -7.99 -37.99 18.70
C LYS A 45 -7.38 -36.83 19.50
N ASN A 46 -7.47 -35.58 19.03
CA ASN A 46 -6.93 -34.40 19.69
C ASN A 46 -7.98 -33.35 20.13
N SER A 47 -9.29 -33.62 20.03
CA SER A 47 -10.32 -32.65 20.46
C SER A 47 -11.37 -33.29 21.37
N LEU A 48 -11.58 -32.65 22.53
CA LEU A 48 -12.60 -32.98 23.50
C LEU A 48 -13.60 -31.82 23.55
N ASN A 49 -14.86 -32.10 23.24
CA ASN A 49 -15.95 -31.16 23.39
C ASN A 49 -16.57 -31.36 24.77
N LEU A 50 -16.50 -30.34 25.63
CA LEU A 50 -17.03 -30.39 27.00
C LEU A 50 -18.53 -30.06 27.06
N GLY A 51 -19.14 -29.57 25.97
CA GLY A 51 -20.56 -29.26 25.90
C GLY A 51 -21.05 -28.38 27.05
N PHE A 52 -22.15 -28.77 27.70
CA PHE A 52 -22.73 -28.01 28.82
C PHE A 52 -21.77 -27.79 30.00
N LEU A 53 -20.78 -28.66 30.21
CA LEU A 53 -19.78 -28.49 31.27
C LEU A 53 -18.87 -27.28 31.00
N ALA A 54 -18.57 -26.96 29.73
CA ALA A 54 -17.85 -25.73 29.40
C ALA A 54 -18.66 -24.50 29.83
N ASN A 55 -19.96 -24.49 29.55
CA ASN A 55 -20.85 -23.39 29.89
C ASN A 55 -20.97 -23.19 31.40
N CYS A 56 -20.99 -24.27 32.19
CA CYS A 56 -20.92 -24.19 33.65
C CYS A 56 -19.60 -23.54 34.14
N ILE A 57 -18.46 -23.85 33.50
CA ILE A 57 -17.16 -23.29 33.87
C ILE A 57 -17.10 -21.79 33.55
N PHE A 58 -17.52 -21.40 32.35
CA PHE A 58 -17.58 -19.99 31.98
C PHE A 58 -18.64 -19.22 32.79
N GLY A 59 -19.73 -19.87 33.19
CA GLY A 59 -20.71 -19.31 34.12
C GLY A 59 -20.12 -18.98 35.49
N MET A 60 -19.21 -19.82 36.02
CA MET A 60 -18.44 -19.47 37.22
C MET A 60 -17.62 -18.19 37.02
N ALA A 61 -16.91 -18.09 35.90
CA ALA A 61 -16.10 -16.91 35.60
C ALA A 61 -16.96 -15.64 35.46
N GLY A 62 -18.10 -15.73 34.77
CA GLY A 62 -19.04 -14.62 34.63
C GLY A 62 -19.64 -14.15 35.95
N ALA A 63 -19.97 -15.08 36.85
CA ALA A 63 -20.48 -14.78 38.18
C ALA A 63 -19.44 -14.11 39.10
N ILE A 64 -18.15 -14.33 38.90
CA ILE A 64 -17.09 -13.64 39.64
C ILE A 64 -16.89 -12.22 39.08
N VAL A 65 -16.85 -12.09 37.75
CA VAL A 65 -16.57 -10.81 37.08
C VAL A 65 -17.67 -9.78 37.31
N ILE A 66 -18.94 -10.19 37.43
CA ILE A 66 -20.06 -9.24 37.59
C ILE A 66 -19.96 -8.41 38.88
N PHE A 67 -19.39 -8.96 39.97
CA PHE A 67 -19.20 -8.24 41.24
C PHE A 67 -18.07 -7.21 41.18
N LEU A 68 -17.20 -7.27 40.16
CA LEU A 68 -16.21 -6.23 39.90
C LEU A 68 -16.82 -5.03 39.14
N ILE A 69 -18.01 -5.23 38.55
CA ILE A 69 -18.65 -4.26 37.66
C ILE A 69 -19.84 -3.57 38.36
N VAL A 70 -20.64 -4.33 39.11
CA VAL A 70 -21.84 -3.82 39.77
C VAL A 70 -21.45 -3.20 41.13
N PRO A 71 -21.65 -1.89 41.33
CA PRO A 71 -21.41 -1.27 42.63
C PRO A 71 -22.50 -1.68 43.64
N GLY A 72 -22.09 -2.19 44.80
CA GLY A 72 -23.00 -2.53 45.89
C GLY A 72 -22.32 -3.27 47.05
N ASP A 73 -22.90 -3.17 48.24
CA ASP A 73 -22.54 -4.01 49.38
C ASP A 73 -23.26 -5.36 49.24
N PHE A 74 -22.49 -6.40 48.91
CA PHE A 74 -23.00 -7.76 48.74
C PHE A 74 -22.69 -8.57 49.98
N ASP A 75 -23.74 -9.09 50.61
CA ASP A 75 -23.64 -9.87 51.84
C ASP A 75 -24.28 -11.24 51.64
N PHE A 76 -23.46 -12.29 51.75
CA PHE A 76 -23.88 -13.69 51.66
C PHE A 76 -24.02 -14.36 53.03
N SER A 77 -23.72 -13.63 54.12
CA SER A 77 -23.62 -14.19 55.47
C SER A 77 -24.97 -14.45 56.14
N ASN A 78 -26.05 -13.76 55.72
CA ASN A 78 -27.39 -13.91 56.27
C ASN A 78 -28.42 -14.36 55.23
N PRO A 79 -28.78 -15.66 55.17
CA PRO A 79 -29.66 -16.22 54.14
C PRO A 79 -31.13 -15.75 54.21
N LYS A 80 -31.53 -15.00 55.25
CA LYS A 80 -32.87 -14.42 55.38
C LYS A 80 -32.93 -12.92 55.04
N GLY A 81 -31.79 -12.30 54.69
CA GLY A 81 -31.71 -10.89 54.33
C GLY A 81 -32.07 -10.62 52.88
N SER A 82 -32.61 -9.42 52.60
CA SER A 82 -32.83 -8.95 51.23
C SER A 82 -31.55 -8.88 50.40
N ASP A 83 -30.41 -8.66 51.06
CA ASP A 83 -29.11 -8.47 50.40
C ASP A 83 -28.50 -9.81 49.95
N PHE A 84 -28.83 -10.92 50.62
CA PHE A 84 -28.52 -12.27 50.13
C PHE A 84 -29.20 -12.55 48.79
N ILE A 85 -30.50 -12.22 48.67
CA ILE A 85 -31.28 -12.45 47.45
C ILE A 85 -30.72 -11.62 46.29
N LYS A 86 -30.38 -10.35 46.54
CA LYS A 86 -29.72 -9.48 45.54
C LYS A 86 -28.38 -10.05 45.10
N SER A 87 -27.57 -10.52 46.05
CA SER A 87 -26.23 -11.07 45.76
C SER A 87 -26.32 -12.35 44.93
N VAL A 88 -27.25 -13.26 45.27
CA VAL A 88 -27.51 -14.48 44.48
C VAL A 88 -28.03 -14.16 43.08
N ALA A 89 -28.97 -13.22 42.95
CA ALA A 89 -29.50 -12.81 41.66
C ALA A 89 -28.42 -12.18 40.76
N THR A 90 -27.54 -11.34 41.33
CA THR A 90 -26.41 -10.74 40.61
C THR A 90 -25.42 -11.81 40.14
N ALA A 91 -25.06 -12.78 40.99
CA ALA A 91 -24.17 -13.88 40.60
C ALA A 91 -24.75 -14.72 39.46
N LEU A 92 -26.05 -15.02 39.51
CA LEU A 92 -26.76 -15.78 38.49
C LEU A 92 -26.83 -15.01 37.15
N ILE A 93 -27.12 -13.71 37.20
CA ILE A 93 -27.08 -12.83 36.02
C ILE A 93 -25.65 -12.74 35.46
N GLY A 94 -24.63 -12.69 36.32
CA GLY A 94 -23.24 -12.74 35.89
C GLY A 94 -22.88 -14.04 35.18
N GLY A 95 -23.33 -15.19 35.71
CA GLY A 95 -23.09 -16.50 35.09
C GLY A 95 -23.83 -16.70 33.77
N TRP A 96 -25.08 -16.23 33.67
CA TRP A 96 -25.87 -16.31 32.45
C TRP A 96 -25.46 -15.26 31.41
N GLY A 97 -25.37 -13.99 31.82
CA GLY A 97 -25.06 -12.85 30.95
C GLY A 97 -23.60 -12.80 30.53
N GLY A 98 -22.67 -13.28 31.37
CA GLY A 98 -21.26 -13.40 31.01
C GLY A 98 -21.02 -14.30 29.80
N LEU A 99 -21.77 -15.40 29.68
CA LEU A 99 -21.67 -16.30 28.53
C LEU A 99 -22.21 -15.67 27.24
N ALA A 100 -23.36 -15.01 27.33
CA ALA A 100 -23.96 -14.29 26.20
C ALA A 100 -23.06 -13.16 25.68
N LEU A 101 -22.37 -12.46 26.59
CA LEU A 101 -21.39 -11.43 26.25
C LEU A 101 -20.16 -12.03 25.56
N VAL A 102 -19.66 -13.15 26.06
CA VAL A 102 -18.51 -13.87 25.48
C VAL A 102 -18.84 -14.34 24.05
N GLU A 103 -19.99 -14.98 23.83
CA GLU A 103 -20.41 -15.40 22.49
C GLU A 103 -20.60 -14.22 21.53
N LYS A 104 -21.17 -13.11 22.01
CA LYS A 104 -21.36 -11.89 21.20
C LYS A 104 -20.02 -11.24 20.81
N VAL A 105 -19.07 -11.18 21.73
CA VAL A 105 -17.73 -10.64 21.46
C VAL A 105 -16.97 -11.55 20.49
N PHE A 106 -16.97 -12.86 20.71
CA PHE A 106 -16.31 -13.80 19.81
C PHE A 106 -16.94 -13.81 18.41
N SER A 107 -18.27 -13.89 18.30
CA SER A 107 -18.96 -13.86 16.99
C SER A 107 -18.74 -12.56 16.22
N SER A 108 -18.68 -11.41 16.91
CA SER A 108 -18.35 -10.12 16.27
C SER A 108 -16.92 -10.11 15.70
N GLN A 109 -15.95 -10.64 16.45
CA GLN A 109 -14.56 -10.73 15.99
C GLN A 109 -14.38 -11.75 14.86
N PHE A 110 -15.05 -12.90 14.94
CA PHE A 110 -15.02 -13.92 13.89
C PHE A 110 -15.69 -13.43 12.61
N SER A 111 -16.84 -12.77 12.69
CA SER A 111 -17.53 -12.22 11.51
C SER A 111 -16.73 -11.08 10.85
N GLU A 112 -16.07 -10.24 11.64
CA GLU A 112 -15.15 -9.22 11.11
C GLU A 112 -13.94 -9.87 10.42
N LEU A 113 -13.37 -10.92 11.02
CA LEU A 113 -12.25 -11.66 10.43
C LEU A 113 -12.65 -12.38 9.14
N GLU A 114 -13.82 -13.04 9.13
CA GLU A 114 -14.37 -13.71 7.95
C GLU A 114 -14.63 -12.71 6.82
N LYS A 115 -15.15 -11.53 7.16
CA LYS A 115 -15.34 -10.44 6.21
C LYS A 115 -14.00 -9.97 5.63
N LYS A 116 -13.00 -9.71 6.48
CA LYS A 116 -11.65 -9.33 6.05
C LYS A 116 -10.97 -10.41 5.20
N LEU A 117 -11.19 -11.69 5.51
CA LEU A 117 -10.69 -12.81 4.70
C LEU A 117 -11.36 -12.87 3.33
N LYS A 118 -12.68 -12.73 3.25
CA LYS A 118 -13.43 -12.68 1.98
C LYS A 118 -13.01 -11.48 1.13
N GLU A 119 -12.86 -10.31 1.73
CA GLU A 119 -12.36 -9.12 1.04
C GLU A 119 -10.94 -9.34 0.51
N LYS A 120 -10.07 -9.96 1.30
CA LYS A 120 -8.70 -10.29 0.88
C LYS A 120 -8.67 -11.32 -0.24
N GLU A 121 -9.48 -12.37 -0.17
CA GLU A 121 -9.57 -13.40 -1.22
C GLU A 121 -10.09 -12.81 -2.54
N VAL A 122 -11.11 -11.95 -2.50
CA VAL A 122 -11.60 -11.23 -3.68
C VAL A 122 -10.52 -10.30 -4.25
N GLN A 123 -9.76 -9.61 -3.38
CA GLN A 123 -8.65 -8.78 -3.81
C GLN A 123 -7.53 -9.61 -4.45
N GLU A 124 -7.16 -10.75 -3.87
CA GLU A 124 -6.13 -11.66 -4.42
C GLU A 124 -6.52 -12.20 -5.81
N ILE A 125 -7.78 -12.60 -6.00
CA ILE A 125 -8.30 -13.03 -7.31
C ILE A 125 -8.25 -11.88 -8.32
N THR A 126 -8.64 -10.67 -7.91
CA THR A 126 -8.59 -9.47 -8.75
C THR A 126 -7.14 -9.16 -9.14
N ASP A 127 -6.25 -9.16 -8.16
CA ASP A 127 -4.82 -8.88 -8.30
C ASP A 127 -4.13 -9.83 -9.28
N VAL A 128 -4.40 -11.13 -9.20
CA VAL A 128 -3.90 -12.12 -10.16
C VAL A 128 -4.37 -11.80 -11.57
N LYS A 129 -5.67 -11.55 -11.75
CA LYS A 129 -6.24 -11.22 -13.07
C LYS A 129 -5.64 -9.95 -13.66
N VAL A 130 -5.49 -8.90 -12.85
CA VAL A 130 -4.92 -7.62 -13.29
C VAL A 130 -3.46 -7.81 -13.70
N LEU A 131 -2.67 -8.52 -12.89
CA LEU A 131 -1.26 -8.77 -13.17
C LEU A 131 -1.06 -9.59 -14.45
N GLU A 132 -1.82 -10.68 -14.61
CA GLU A 132 -1.79 -11.50 -15.83
C GLU A 132 -2.16 -10.69 -17.07
N THR A 133 -3.23 -9.91 -16.98
CA THR A 133 -3.71 -9.07 -18.09
C THR A 133 -2.68 -8.00 -18.46
N ALA A 134 -2.12 -7.29 -17.49
CA ALA A 134 -1.10 -6.28 -17.72
C ALA A 134 0.17 -6.88 -18.33
N ASN A 135 0.62 -8.04 -17.83
CA ASN A 135 1.77 -8.75 -18.39
C ASN A 135 1.53 -9.22 -19.82
N GLN A 136 0.35 -9.77 -20.11
CA GLN A 136 -0.03 -10.17 -21.47
C GLN A 136 -0.08 -8.97 -22.41
N TYR A 137 -0.65 -7.84 -21.95
CA TYR A 137 -0.70 -6.60 -22.71
C TYR A 137 0.70 -6.11 -23.09
N LEU A 138 1.57 -5.95 -22.08
CA LEU A 138 2.94 -5.46 -22.23
C LEU A 138 3.79 -6.37 -23.14
N ASN A 139 3.65 -7.69 -23.00
CA ASN A 139 4.49 -8.67 -23.69
C ASN A 139 3.89 -9.26 -24.98
N SER A 140 2.68 -8.88 -25.37
CA SER A 140 2.00 -9.40 -26.57
C SER A 140 2.85 -9.25 -27.84
N SER A 141 3.01 -10.30 -28.65
CA SER A 141 3.75 -10.21 -29.93
C SER A 141 2.90 -9.69 -31.09
N THR A 142 1.58 -9.59 -30.91
CA THR A 142 0.58 -9.19 -31.91
C THR A 142 -0.19 -7.93 -31.49
N SER A 143 -1.12 -7.47 -32.34
CA SER A 143 -2.00 -6.33 -32.03
C SER A 143 -2.75 -6.59 -30.73
N VAL A 144 -2.60 -5.64 -29.81
CA VAL A 144 -3.20 -5.60 -28.48
C VAL A 144 -4.69 -5.99 -28.54
N GLN A 145 -5.09 -7.00 -27.77
CA GLN A 145 -6.48 -7.52 -27.77
C GLN A 145 -7.44 -6.73 -26.88
N MET A 146 -6.94 -5.85 -26.01
CA MET A 146 -7.72 -5.09 -25.04
C MET A 146 -7.63 -3.58 -25.31
N PRO A 147 -8.74 -2.84 -25.37
CA PRO A 147 -8.71 -1.38 -25.44
C PRO A 147 -7.90 -0.78 -24.27
N GLU A 148 -7.10 0.26 -24.55
CA GLU A 148 -6.25 0.90 -23.54
C GLU A 148 -7.03 1.37 -22.31
N ARG A 149 -8.23 1.91 -22.52
CA ARG A 149 -9.11 2.35 -21.44
C ARG A 149 -9.54 1.21 -20.51
N ASP A 150 -9.83 0.04 -21.06
CA ASP A 150 -10.24 -1.12 -20.27
C ASP A 150 -9.07 -1.65 -19.43
N LEU A 151 -7.85 -1.61 -19.98
CA LEU A 151 -6.63 -1.91 -19.25
C LEU A 151 -6.42 -0.92 -18.09
N GLN A 152 -6.59 0.38 -18.36
CA GLN A 152 -6.41 1.44 -17.36
C GLN A 152 -7.37 1.26 -16.18
N GLU A 153 -8.66 1.06 -16.46
CA GLU A 153 -9.66 0.82 -15.42
C GLU A 153 -9.37 -0.46 -14.62
N LEU A 154 -8.90 -1.52 -15.28
CA LEU A 154 -8.50 -2.75 -14.62
C LEU A 154 -7.29 -2.55 -13.69
N ILE A 155 -6.28 -1.78 -14.11
CA ILE A 155 -5.10 -1.49 -13.29
C ILE A 155 -5.48 -0.68 -12.03
N LYS A 156 -6.48 0.22 -12.12
CA LYS A 156 -6.92 1.02 -10.98
C LYS A 156 -7.45 0.18 -9.82
N THR A 157 -8.07 -0.97 -10.10
CA THR A 157 -8.64 -1.88 -9.08
C THR A 157 -7.61 -2.76 -8.38
N ALA A 158 -6.36 -2.80 -8.86
CA ALA A 158 -5.31 -3.60 -8.23
C ALA A 158 -4.86 -3.04 -6.89
N SER A 159 -4.37 -3.94 -6.03
CA SER A 159 -3.73 -3.56 -4.78
C SER A 159 -2.43 -2.76 -5.03
N PRO A 160 -1.98 -1.98 -4.03
CA PRO A 160 -0.69 -1.29 -4.09
C PRO A 160 0.50 -2.18 -4.48
N ALA A 161 0.55 -3.41 -3.96
CA ALA A 161 1.64 -4.35 -4.24
C ALA A 161 1.66 -4.79 -5.71
N VAL A 162 0.49 -5.05 -6.29
CA VAL A 162 0.37 -5.41 -7.70
C VAL A 162 0.68 -4.22 -8.61
N LYS A 163 0.19 -3.02 -8.27
CA LYS A 163 0.55 -1.80 -9.02
C LYS A 163 2.05 -1.55 -9.03
N ALA A 164 2.74 -1.76 -7.90
CA ALA A 164 4.19 -1.66 -7.83
C ALA A 164 4.90 -2.70 -8.72
N THR A 165 4.36 -3.91 -8.79
CA THR A 165 4.89 -4.97 -9.67
C THR A 165 4.72 -4.60 -11.14
N ILE A 166 3.52 -4.15 -11.53
CA ILE A 166 3.22 -3.71 -12.90
C ILE A 166 4.09 -2.51 -13.30
N LEU A 167 4.26 -1.54 -12.39
CA LEU A 167 5.12 -0.37 -12.61
C LEU A 167 6.56 -0.79 -12.93
N ASN A 168 7.13 -1.70 -12.12
CA ASN A 168 8.49 -2.16 -12.30
C ASN A 168 8.66 -2.88 -13.66
N GLU A 169 7.69 -3.70 -14.06
CA GLU A 169 7.73 -4.41 -15.34
C GLU A 169 7.61 -3.45 -16.52
N ALA A 170 6.69 -2.48 -16.46
CA ALA A 170 6.56 -1.44 -17.46
C ALA A 170 7.84 -0.58 -17.57
N GLN A 171 8.45 -0.21 -16.44
CA GLN A 171 9.72 0.53 -16.42
C GLN A 171 10.86 -0.25 -17.08
N ARG A 172 10.96 -1.56 -16.80
CA ARG A 172 11.96 -2.44 -17.41
C ARG A 172 11.76 -2.49 -18.92
N LEU A 173 10.54 -2.77 -19.36
CA LEU A 173 10.19 -2.86 -20.77
C LEU A 173 10.48 -1.54 -21.52
N ARG A 174 10.10 -0.39 -20.95
CA ARG A 174 10.42 0.92 -21.53
C ARG A 174 11.94 1.11 -21.67
N SER A 175 12.68 0.81 -20.61
CA SER A 175 14.14 1.02 -20.55
C SER A 175 14.92 0.12 -21.51
N GLU A 176 14.39 -1.06 -21.84
CA GLU A 176 14.99 -1.99 -22.81
C GLU A 176 14.66 -1.64 -24.28
N ASN A 177 13.55 -0.91 -24.53
CA ASN A 177 12.99 -0.76 -25.88
C ASN A 177 12.88 0.69 -26.39
N TRP A 178 13.21 1.69 -25.57
CA TRP A 178 13.02 3.11 -25.92
C TRP A 178 13.71 3.56 -27.22
N ASN A 179 14.84 2.96 -27.59
CA ASN A 179 15.58 3.29 -28.82
C ASN A 179 15.37 2.25 -29.94
N SER A 180 15.16 0.99 -29.60
CA SER A 180 15.19 -0.14 -30.53
C SER A 180 13.80 -0.59 -31.01
N ASN A 181 12.78 -0.51 -30.15
CA ASN A 181 11.42 -0.97 -30.45
C ASN A 181 10.38 -0.02 -29.85
N LYS A 182 10.16 1.09 -30.57
CA LYS A 182 9.23 2.17 -30.18
C LYS A 182 7.81 1.66 -29.92
N THR A 183 7.28 0.78 -30.78
CA THR A 183 5.94 0.20 -30.60
C THR A 183 5.82 -0.59 -29.30
N LYS A 184 6.84 -1.38 -28.93
CA LYS A 184 6.83 -2.10 -27.67
C LYS A 184 6.92 -1.14 -26.49
N MET A 185 7.79 -0.14 -26.56
CA MET A 185 7.91 0.90 -25.53
C MET A 185 6.58 1.67 -25.33
N GLU A 186 5.90 2.08 -26.41
CA GLU A 186 4.66 2.85 -26.36
C GLU A 186 3.54 2.17 -25.58
N ARG A 187 3.51 0.84 -25.54
CA ARG A 187 2.52 0.09 -24.74
C ARG A 187 2.65 0.32 -23.23
N THR A 188 3.76 0.88 -22.77
CA THR A 188 3.92 1.25 -21.36
C THR A 188 3.18 2.52 -21.00
N ILE A 189 2.85 3.38 -21.98
CA ILE A 189 2.17 4.66 -21.78
C ILE A 189 0.83 4.48 -21.05
N PRO A 190 -0.15 3.67 -21.54
CA PRO A 190 -1.43 3.51 -20.86
C PRO A 190 -1.30 2.89 -19.47
N VAL A 191 -0.26 2.09 -19.23
CA VAL A 191 0.04 1.53 -17.90
C VAL A 191 0.52 2.61 -16.95
N PHE A 192 1.45 3.47 -17.38
CA PHE A 192 1.92 4.58 -16.55
C PHE A 192 0.81 5.61 -16.29
N GLU A 193 -0.05 5.90 -17.29
CA GLU A 193 -1.23 6.74 -17.11
C GLU A 193 -2.15 6.18 -16.02
N ALA A 194 -2.51 4.89 -16.09
CA ALA A 194 -3.35 4.24 -15.08
C ALA A 194 -2.77 4.32 -13.67
N ILE A 195 -1.47 4.07 -13.55
CA ILE A 195 -0.78 4.07 -12.25
C ILE A 195 -0.60 5.51 -11.73
N SER A 196 -0.48 6.51 -12.61
CA SER A 196 -0.34 7.92 -12.20
C SER A 196 -1.59 8.47 -11.51
N GLU A 197 -2.78 7.95 -11.87
CA GLU A 197 -4.04 8.31 -11.21
C GLU A 197 -4.20 7.67 -9.82
N ALA A 198 -3.56 6.52 -9.59
CA ALA A 198 -3.66 5.77 -8.36
C ALA A 198 -2.32 5.09 -8.01
N PRO A 199 -1.30 5.86 -7.60
CA PRO A 199 0.07 5.38 -7.44
C PRO A 199 0.19 4.30 -6.34
N PRO A 200 1.19 3.39 -6.42
CA PRO A 200 1.34 2.29 -5.46
C PRO A 200 1.64 2.78 -4.05
N THR A 201 2.48 3.81 -3.93
CA THR A 201 2.82 4.50 -2.67
C THR A 201 3.12 5.96 -2.97
N GLU A 202 3.00 6.83 -1.97
CA GLU A 202 3.36 8.26 -2.11
C GLU A 202 4.82 8.42 -2.54
N ASP A 203 5.74 7.62 -1.98
CA ASP A 203 7.17 7.66 -2.29
C ASP A 203 7.48 7.29 -3.75
N LYS A 204 6.64 6.47 -4.39
CA LYS A 204 6.83 6.09 -5.80
C LYS A 204 6.14 7.03 -6.78
N ASN A 205 5.39 8.01 -6.29
CA ASN A 205 4.55 8.87 -7.13
C ASN A 205 5.40 9.64 -8.16
N HIS A 206 6.53 10.21 -7.74
CA HIS A 206 7.42 10.94 -8.65
C HIS A 206 8.01 10.05 -9.76
N GLN A 207 8.24 8.76 -9.49
CA GLN A 207 8.82 7.83 -10.45
C GLN A 207 7.85 7.50 -11.58
N VAL A 208 6.55 7.38 -11.27
CA VAL A 208 5.51 7.11 -12.26
C VAL A 208 5.44 8.25 -13.27
N PHE A 209 5.35 9.50 -12.79
CA PHE A 209 5.37 10.69 -13.65
C PHE A 209 6.67 10.79 -14.46
N GLY A 210 7.82 10.45 -13.86
CA GLY A 210 9.08 10.40 -14.58
C GLY A 210 9.09 9.40 -15.73
N GLN A 211 8.62 8.16 -15.50
CA GLN A 211 8.52 7.13 -16.55
C GLN A 211 7.53 7.50 -17.64
N LEU A 212 6.38 8.08 -17.28
CA LEU A 212 5.40 8.58 -18.25
C LEU A 212 6.00 9.70 -19.11
N GLY A 213 6.70 10.65 -18.49
CA GLY A 213 7.43 11.70 -19.19
C GLY A 213 8.45 11.16 -20.19
N PHE A 214 9.24 10.16 -19.78
CA PHE A 214 10.19 9.49 -20.68
C PHE A 214 9.48 8.80 -21.85
N ALA A 215 8.43 8.02 -21.58
CA ALA A 215 7.72 7.29 -22.63
C ALA A 215 7.05 8.22 -23.65
N LEU A 216 6.47 9.34 -23.20
CA LEU A 216 5.84 10.35 -24.06
C LEU A 216 6.86 11.09 -24.94
N LYS A 217 8.07 11.36 -24.41
CA LYS A 217 9.18 11.92 -25.19
C LYS A 217 9.71 10.91 -26.20
N ASP A 218 9.83 9.65 -25.78
CA ASP A 218 10.45 8.58 -26.57
C ASP A 218 9.52 7.97 -27.61
N LYS A 219 8.21 8.25 -27.63
CA LYS A 219 7.29 7.63 -28.61
C LYS A 219 7.60 8.04 -30.05
N THR A 220 7.09 7.27 -31.01
CA THR A 220 7.35 7.42 -32.46
C THR A 220 7.08 8.84 -32.94
N ILE A 221 6.01 9.46 -32.44
CA ILE A 221 5.73 10.89 -32.62
C ILE A 221 5.80 11.53 -31.23
N PRO A 222 6.96 12.09 -30.82
CA PRO A 222 7.13 12.63 -29.48
C PRO A 222 6.07 13.65 -29.09
N ASP A 223 5.55 13.52 -27.87
CA ASP A 223 4.70 14.53 -27.26
C ASP A 223 5.49 15.28 -26.19
N TYR A 224 6.35 16.19 -26.66
CA TYR A 224 7.23 16.96 -25.79
C TYR A 224 6.48 17.82 -24.76
N ARG A 225 5.23 18.22 -25.07
CA ARG A 225 4.42 19.02 -24.14
C ARG A 225 3.95 18.17 -22.97
N ALA A 226 3.27 17.07 -23.26
CA ALA A 226 2.80 16.16 -22.22
C ALA A 226 3.99 15.53 -21.45
N ALA A 227 5.10 15.22 -22.14
CA ALA A 227 6.31 14.75 -21.50
C ALA A 227 6.86 15.77 -20.48
N LYS A 228 6.97 17.04 -20.88
CA LYS A 228 7.43 18.13 -19.99
C LYS A 228 6.52 18.27 -18.76
N GLU A 229 5.21 18.28 -18.93
CA GLU A 229 4.25 18.41 -17.82
C GLU A 229 4.42 17.29 -16.79
N ASN A 230 4.60 16.06 -17.26
CA ASN A 230 4.86 14.91 -16.38
C ASN A 230 6.23 15.00 -15.69
N LEU A 231 7.27 15.46 -16.39
CA LEU A 231 8.60 15.65 -15.80
C LEU A 231 8.62 16.78 -14.76
N ASP A 232 7.87 17.86 -14.99
CA ASP A 232 7.67 18.92 -14.01
C ASP A 232 7.03 18.37 -12.75
N LYS A 233 5.97 17.56 -12.89
CA LYS A 233 5.32 16.91 -11.74
C LYS A 233 6.25 15.95 -11.00
N ALA A 234 7.05 15.17 -11.73
CA ALA A 234 8.05 14.29 -11.14
C ALA A 234 9.08 15.06 -10.30
N ILE A 235 9.62 16.16 -10.83
CA ILE A 235 10.59 17.01 -10.13
C ILE A 235 9.95 17.67 -8.90
N GLU A 236 8.72 18.18 -9.02
CA GLU A 236 7.96 18.77 -7.91
C GLU A 236 7.78 17.76 -6.76
N LEU A 237 7.30 16.55 -7.07
CA LEU A 237 7.07 15.50 -6.08
C LEU A 237 8.37 15.01 -5.44
N ARG A 238 9.43 14.80 -6.25
CA ARG A 238 10.76 14.40 -5.76
C ARG A 238 11.32 15.43 -4.78
N ASN A 239 11.26 16.71 -5.14
CA ASN A 239 11.78 17.80 -4.32
C ASN A 239 10.95 17.96 -3.03
N SER A 240 9.62 17.84 -3.12
CA SER A 240 8.73 17.89 -1.96
C SER A 240 9.01 16.77 -0.95
N ALA A 241 9.42 15.60 -1.46
CA ALA A 241 9.83 14.45 -0.66
C ALA A 241 11.31 14.49 -0.21
N ASN A 242 12.05 15.57 -0.49
CA ASN A 242 13.50 15.70 -0.23
C ASN A 242 14.33 14.50 -0.75
N THR A 243 13.93 13.91 -1.87
CA THR A 243 14.58 12.75 -2.45
C THR A 243 15.69 13.19 -3.42
N GLY A 244 16.92 12.74 -3.18
CA GLY A 244 18.07 13.03 -4.06
C GLY A 244 18.11 12.15 -5.32
N GLY A 245 18.87 12.59 -6.34
CA GLY A 245 19.11 11.84 -7.57
C GLY A 245 18.08 12.06 -8.67
N PHE A 246 17.94 11.07 -9.56
CA PHE A 246 17.03 11.09 -10.71
C PHE A 246 17.32 12.21 -11.74
N ALA A 247 18.59 12.53 -11.96
CA ALA A 247 19.08 13.53 -12.92
C ALA A 247 18.54 13.39 -14.36
N TRP A 248 18.06 12.19 -14.71
CA TRP A 248 17.36 11.94 -15.96
C TRP A 248 16.08 12.77 -16.12
N TYR A 249 15.45 13.26 -15.05
CA TYR A 249 14.27 14.12 -15.15
C TYR A 249 14.63 15.47 -15.78
N GLU A 250 15.65 16.13 -15.23
CA GLU A 250 16.15 17.40 -15.74
C GLU A 250 16.70 17.25 -17.15
N PHE A 251 17.44 16.17 -17.43
CA PHE A 251 17.94 15.87 -18.78
C PHE A 251 16.81 15.80 -19.81
N ASN A 252 15.79 14.98 -19.56
CA ASN A 252 14.67 14.82 -20.49
C ASN A 252 13.78 16.07 -20.54
N ARG A 253 13.67 16.84 -19.44
CA ARG A 253 12.92 18.10 -19.42
C ARG A 253 13.63 19.16 -20.28
N ALA A 254 14.94 19.26 -20.21
CA ALA A 254 15.74 20.13 -21.07
C ALA A 254 15.49 19.82 -22.55
N ILE A 255 15.51 18.54 -22.94
CA ILE A 255 15.22 18.10 -24.32
C ILE A 255 13.80 18.51 -24.74
N CYS A 256 12.80 18.27 -23.89
CA CYS A 256 11.43 18.69 -24.18
C CYS A 256 11.34 20.21 -24.39
N ASN A 257 11.98 21.00 -23.53
CA ASN A 257 12.03 22.46 -23.64
C ASN A 257 12.72 22.92 -24.94
N ILE A 258 13.82 22.27 -25.36
CA ILE A 258 14.52 22.56 -26.62
C ILE A 258 13.60 22.30 -27.82
N HIS A 259 12.89 21.18 -27.85
CA HIS A 259 11.99 20.85 -28.98
C HIS A 259 10.70 21.69 -29.01
N LEU A 260 10.26 22.20 -27.86
CA LEU A 260 9.15 23.14 -27.74
C LEU A 260 9.55 24.59 -28.07
N ASP A 261 10.85 24.89 -28.09
CA ASP A 261 11.36 26.20 -28.46
C ASP A 261 11.18 26.46 -29.97
N ASN A 262 10.36 27.46 -30.31
CA ASN A 262 10.18 27.88 -31.70
C ASN A 262 11.45 28.49 -32.29
N ASN A 263 12.33 29.07 -31.47
CA ASN A 263 13.58 29.67 -31.90
C ASN A 263 14.63 28.61 -32.25
N PHE A 264 14.59 27.45 -31.60
CA PHE A 264 15.45 26.30 -31.93
C PHE A 264 15.23 25.84 -33.37
N LYS A 265 13.96 25.71 -33.81
CA LYS A 265 13.62 25.37 -35.20
C LYS A 265 14.09 26.41 -36.22
N ARG A 266 14.21 27.67 -35.79
CA ARG A 266 14.68 28.80 -36.61
C ARG A 266 16.19 29.00 -36.52
N GLN A 267 16.90 28.20 -35.72
CA GLN A 267 18.34 28.35 -35.43
C GLN A 267 18.66 29.75 -34.88
N THR A 268 17.81 30.26 -34.01
CA THR A 268 17.96 31.55 -33.33
C THR A 268 18.01 31.36 -31.82
N ALA A 269 18.61 32.31 -31.11
CA ALA A 269 18.76 32.24 -29.65
C ALA A 269 17.39 32.10 -28.95
N ALA A 270 17.37 31.28 -27.89
CA ALA A 270 16.21 31.10 -27.04
C ALA A 270 15.92 32.38 -26.23
N GLU A 271 14.67 32.53 -25.78
CA GLU A 271 14.33 33.58 -24.83
C GLU A 271 15.11 33.43 -23.53
N SER A 272 15.44 34.55 -22.86
CA SER A 272 16.36 34.54 -21.71
C SER A 272 15.94 33.56 -20.61
N ASN A 273 14.65 33.54 -20.25
CA ASN A 273 14.12 32.67 -19.20
C ASN A 273 14.19 31.19 -19.60
N LEU A 274 13.84 30.86 -20.85
CA LEU A 274 13.90 29.49 -21.35
C LEU A 274 15.35 29.01 -21.45
N ARG A 275 16.25 29.89 -21.88
CA ARG A 275 17.69 29.64 -21.91
C ARG A 275 18.26 29.33 -20.54
N GLU A 276 17.90 30.12 -19.53
CA GLU A 276 18.34 29.88 -18.15
C GLU A 276 17.79 28.57 -17.59
N LEU A 277 16.52 28.27 -17.84
CA LEU A 277 15.87 27.01 -17.43
C LEU A 277 16.59 25.79 -18.03
N ILE A 278 16.77 25.77 -19.36
CA ILE A 278 17.45 24.66 -20.06
C ILE A 278 18.89 24.52 -19.55
N THR A 279 19.62 25.64 -19.40
CA THR A 279 21.02 25.60 -18.91
C THR A 279 21.10 25.03 -17.49
N THR A 280 20.16 25.40 -16.63
CA THR A 280 20.08 24.91 -15.25
C THR A 280 19.79 23.41 -15.22
N ASP A 281 18.81 22.96 -16.01
CA ASP A 281 18.48 21.54 -16.12
C ASP A 281 19.68 20.71 -16.62
N LEU A 282 20.38 21.19 -17.65
CA LEU A 282 21.56 20.51 -18.17
C LEU A 282 22.69 20.45 -17.13
N ARG A 283 22.92 21.52 -16.36
CA ARG A 283 23.92 21.51 -15.26
C ARG A 283 23.57 20.50 -14.18
N ILE A 284 22.30 20.42 -13.78
CA ILE A 284 21.85 19.44 -12.79
C ILE A 284 22.02 18.03 -13.34
N ALA A 285 21.60 17.80 -14.59
CA ALA A 285 21.68 16.51 -15.25
C ALA A 285 23.13 16.01 -15.36
N PHE A 286 24.03 16.84 -15.88
CA PHE A 286 25.42 16.47 -16.14
C PHE A 286 26.33 16.56 -14.92
N ALA A 287 25.84 17.04 -13.77
CA ALA A 287 26.53 16.86 -12.50
C ALA A 287 26.44 15.42 -11.96
N ASP A 288 25.56 14.58 -12.53
CA ASP A 288 25.38 13.18 -12.14
C ASP A 288 26.31 12.27 -12.96
N ASN A 289 27.28 11.65 -12.27
CA ASN A 289 28.27 10.78 -12.90
C ASN A 289 27.66 9.52 -13.54
N LEU A 290 26.55 8.98 -13.01
CA LEU A 290 25.92 7.78 -13.58
C LEU A 290 25.22 8.10 -14.90
N LEU A 291 24.62 9.29 -15.01
CA LEU A 291 24.07 9.79 -16.26
C LEU A 291 25.18 9.97 -17.29
N LEU A 292 26.30 10.62 -16.93
CA LEU A 292 27.44 10.82 -17.82
C LEU A 292 28.02 9.50 -18.32
N GLU A 293 28.34 8.56 -17.42
CA GLU A 293 28.89 7.26 -17.79
C GLU A 293 27.98 6.52 -18.79
N ARG A 294 26.66 6.58 -18.56
CA ARG A 294 25.68 5.94 -19.44
C ARG A 294 25.60 6.62 -20.80
N LEU A 295 25.70 7.95 -20.86
CA LEU A 295 25.71 8.69 -22.11
C LEU A 295 26.99 8.46 -22.90
N GLU A 296 28.16 8.48 -22.25
CA GLU A 296 29.46 8.20 -22.91
C GLU A 296 29.52 6.79 -23.48
N LYS A 297 29.04 5.80 -22.71
CA LYS A 297 28.96 4.41 -23.15
C LYS A 297 27.98 4.21 -24.31
N ASN A 298 26.86 4.93 -24.33
CA ASN A 298 25.86 4.81 -25.40
C ASN A 298 26.24 5.61 -26.65
N ALA A 299 26.83 6.79 -26.50
CA ALA A 299 27.30 7.65 -27.59
C ALA A 299 28.39 6.99 -28.43
N SER A 300 29.15 6.05 -27.84
CA SER A 300 30.19 5.26 -28.53
C SER A 300 29.66 4.02 -29.26
N LEU A 301 28.40 3.59 -29.03
CA LEU A 301 27.86 2.31 -29.55
C LEU A 301 26.81 2.46 -30.66
N SER A 302 26.21 3.64 -30.83
CA SER A 302 25.28 3.92 -31.93
C SER A 302 25.42 5.37 -32.35
N GLY A 303 25.70 5.62 -33.63
CA GLY A 303 26.00 6.95 -34.17
C GLY A 303 25.05 8.05 -33.68
N GLY A 304 25.52 8.80 -32.66
CA GLY A 304 24.88 9.97 -32.07
C GLY A 304 23.52 9.72 -31.43
N ASP A 305 23.44 9.78 -30.11
CA ASP A 305 22.15 9.99 -29.44
C ASP A 305 21.54 11.31 -29.96
N SER A 306 20.36 11.23 -30.59
CA SER A 306 19.68 12.38 -31.21
C SER A 306 19.45 13.51 -30.21
N ASP A 307 19.29 13.16 -28.94
CA ASP A 307 19.09 14.11 -27.85
C ASP A 307 20.37 14.92 -27.58
N ILE A 308 21.54 14.26 -27.60
CA ILE A 308 22.83 14.92 -27.44
C ILE A 308 23.13 15.84 -28.63
N LEU A 309 22.77 15.43 -29.84
CA LEU A 309 22.88 16.29 -31.00
C LEU A 309 21.99 17.53 -30.89
N ALA A 310 20.75 17.37 -30.44
CA ALA A 310 19.82 18.49 -30.22
C ALA A 310 20.35 19.45 -29.14
N ILE A 311 20.87 18.93 -28.03
CA ILE A 311 21.51 19.74 -26.97
C ILE A 311 22.69 20.52 -27.54
N LYS A 312 23.58 19.86 -28.28
CA LYS A 312 24.74 20.54 -28.89
C LYS A 312 24.34 21.65 -29.84
N GLN A 313 23.39 21.39 -30.74
CA GLN A 313 22.86 22.40 -31.66
C GLN A 313 22.25 23.59 -30.91
N TRP A 314 21.49 23.32 -29.85
CA TRP A 314 20.87 24.36 -29.05
C TRP A 314 21.92 25.21 -28.30
N LEU A 315 22.96 24.60 -27.74
CA LEU A 315 24.07 25.30 -27.08
C LEU A 315 24.84 26.21 -28.04
N ASP A 316 25.16 25.70 -29.24
CA ASP A 316 25.84 26.45 -30.31
C ASP A 316 25.05 27.71 -30.69
N VAL A 317 23.73 27.58 -30.92
CA VAL A 317 22.84 28.71 -31.28
C VAL A 317 22.74 29.75 -30.16
N ASN A 318 22.88 29.32 -28.89
CA ASN A 318 22.77 30.20 -27.73
C ASN A 318 24.12 30.75 -27.24
N ASN A 319 25.23 30.43 -27.93
CA ASN A 319 26.60 30.77 -27.54
C ASN A 319 26.95 30.32 -26.11
N ILE A 320 26.53 29.11 -25.74
CA ILE A 320 26.83 28.50 -24.44
C ILE A 320 27.87 27.40 -24.66
N SER A 321 29.00 27.47 -23.95
CA SER A 321 30.01 26.40 -24.01
C SER A 321 29.50 25.12 -23.34
N GLY A 322 29.79 23.96 -23.93
CA GLY A 322 29.50 22.65 -23.35
C GLY A 322 30.19 22.45 -21.99
N GLU A 323 31.38 23.02 -21.78
CA GLU A 323 32.06 23.01 -20.47
C GLU A 323 31.20 23.65 -19.37
N SER A 324 30.50 24.75 -19.69
CA SER A 324 29.67 25.49 -18.72
C SER A 324 28.44 24.73 -18.23
N VAL A 325 28.11 23.62 -18.88
CA VAL A 325 27.01 22.72 -18.53
C VAL A 325 27.49 21.29 -18.20
N GLY A 326 28.80 21.02 -18.19
CA GLY A 326 29.34 19.70 -17.80
C GLY A 326 29.53 18.69 -18.93
N ILE A 327 29.47 19.11 -20.20
CA ILE A 327 29.68 18.27 -21.41
C ILE A 327 30.81 18.82 -22.30
N GLY A 328 31.91 19.30 -21.69
CA GLY A 328 33.06 19.86 -22.41
C GLY A 328 33.71 18.89 -23.42
N TRP A 329 33.50 17.59 -23.28
CA TRP A 329 33.96 16.58 -24.24
C TRP A 329 33.31 16.72 -25.63
N LEU A 330 32.10 17.32 -25.73
CA LEU A 330 31.46 17.62 -27.02
C LEU A 330 32.07 18.81 -27.76
N ASP A 331 32.71 19.73 -27.02
CA ASP A 331 33.41 20.89 -27.58
C ASP A 331 34.75 20.44 -28.19
N ALA A 332 35.44 19.51 -27.55
CA ALA A 332 36.72 18.95 -28.02
C ALA A 332 36.60 18.22 -29.37
N ALA A 333 35.47 17.56 -29.64
CA ALA A 333 35.21 16.86 -30.90
C ALA A 333 35.08 17.80 -32.13
N LYS A 334 35.00 19.12 -31.94
CA LYS A 334 35.00 20.13 -33.01
C LYS A 334 36.41 20.52 -33.48
N ALA A 335 37.45 20.21 -32.68
CA ALA A 335 38.82 20.68 -32.89
C ALA A 335 39.77 19.62 -33.51
N ALA A 336 39.24 18.43 -33.85
CA ALA A 336 39.96 17.33 -34.50
C ALA A 336 39.44 17.12 -35.93
#